data_AF-A0A923IUB0-F1
#
_entry.id   AF-A0A923IUB0-F1
#
_cell.length_a   1.000
_cell.length_b   1.000
_cell.length_c   1.000
_cell.angle_alpha   90.00
_cell.angle_beta   90.00
_cell.angle_gamma   90.00
#
_symmetry.space_group_name_H-M   'P 1'
#
loop_
_entity.id
_entity.type
_entity.pdbx_description
1 polymer ?
#
loop_
_entity_poly.entity_id
_entity_poly.type
_entity_poly.pdbx_seq_one_letter_code
_entity_poly.pdbx_strand_id
1 'polypeptide(L)'
;MHNDIVNILPEVMPTHQYTLNKYDELTKYKVLDGFLNHNLSHRRLQREILNLPAPPRGGGFEAMAILHHYGLKGDFKGKGFDVLTLPTFAEAKNLVDNVENVKKEAENFYILKQYINPNNNPTETASITKRRIYQEKLREIVLDNYNNQCALCDIDKQDLLICSHIIPWGADERARLDPTNAICFCVLHDRLFDKGYFSLDNRLNIKYTKKADLKIKSILAELTFAKPKINSPNFNYLKYHFEQFL
;
A
#
# COMPACT_ATOMS: atom_id res chain seq x y z
N MET A 1 -14.08 -55.84 -0.59
CA MET A 1 -12.96 -55.19 -1.33
C MET A 1 -13.58 -54.35 -2.43
N HIS A 2 -13.84 -53.08 -2.15
CA HIS A 2 -14.17 -52.06 -3.16
C HIS A 2 -13.10 -51.00 -3.00
N ASN A 3 -12.21 -50.92 -3.99
CA ASN A 3 -11.21 -49.85 -4.09
C ASN A 3 -11.88 -48.70 -4.84
N ASP A 4 -12.35 -47.70 -4.09
CA ASP A 4 -12.73 -46.41 -4.66
C ASP A 4 -11.46 -45.70 -5.14
N ILE A 5 -11.28 -45.72 -6.45
CA ILE A 5 -10.32 -44.86 -7.14
C ILE A 5 -10.87 -43.44 -7.03
N VAL A 6 -10.37 -42.70 -6.04
CA VAL A 6 -10.54 -41.25 -5.96
C VAL A 6 -9.87 -40.65 -7.19
N ASN A 7 -10.69 -40.24 -8.15
CA ASN A 7 -10.28 -39.38 -9.26
C ASN A 7 -9.75 -38.06 -8.68
N ILE A 8 -8.43 -37.98 -8.54
CA ILE A 8 -7.74 -36.71 -8.33
C ILE A 8 -7.83 -35.97 -9.66
N LEU A 9 -8.81 -35.07 -9.77
CA LEU A 9 -8.84 -34.06 -10.82
C LEU A 9 -7.52 -33.27 -10.74
N PRO A 10 -6.82 -33.04 -11.86
CA PRO A 10 -5.64 -32.18 -11.85
C PRO A 10 -6.08 -30.77 -11.46
N GLU A 11 -5.43 -30.18 -10.45
CA GLU A 11 -5.57 -28.77 -10.13
C GLU A 11 -5.37 -27.96 -11.42
N VAL A 12 -6.43 -27.34 -11.89
CA VAL A 12 -6.43 -26.46 -13.06
C VAL A 12 -5.43 -25.35 -12.76
N MET A 13 -4.35 -25.27 -13.55
CA MET A 13 -3.41 -24.15 -13.44
C MET A 13 -4.21 -22.85 -13.58
N PRO A 14 -4.07 -21.89 -12.64
CA PRO A 14 -4.79 -20.63 -12.72
C PRO A 14 -4.49 -19.96 -14.07
N THR A 15 -5.53 -19.51 -14.76
CA THR A 15 -5.36 -18.78 -16.02
C THR A 15 -4.54 -17.51 -15.76
N HIS A 16 -3.70 -17.09 -16.71
CA HIS A 16 -2.85 -15.89 -16.59
C HIS A 16 -3.65 -14.64 -16.13
N GLN A 17 -4.92 -14.54 -16.52
CA GLN A 17 -5.83 -13.47 -16.12
C GLN A 17 -6.08 -13.38 -14.61
N TYR A 18 -6.17 -14.53 -13.91
CA TYR A 18 -6.39 -14.56 -12.46
C TYR A 18 -5.15 -14.04 -11.70
N THR A 19 -3.95 -14.44 -12.14
CA THR A 19 -2.69 -13.96 -11.58
C THR A 19 -2.53 -12.45 -11.74
N LEU A 20 -2.95 -11.87 -12.87
CA LEU A 20 -2.82 -10.42 -13.10
C LEU A 20 -3.73 -9.60 -12.19
N ASN A 21 -4.95 -10.06 -11.95
CA ASN A 21 -5.90 -9.33 -11.11
C ASN A 21 -5.53 -9.38 -9.62
N LYS A 22 -4.63 -10.29 -9.23
CA LYS A 22 -4.14 -10.45 -7.86
C LYS A 22 -3.14 -9.37 -7.43
N TYR A 23 -2.47 -8.71 -8.37
CA TYR A 23 -1.38 -7.77 -8.07
C TYR A 23 -1.68 -6.35 -8.58
N ASP A 24 -1.37 -5.35 -7.75
CA ASP A 24 -1.47 -3.94 -8.13
C ASP A 24 -0.43 -3.53 -9.20
N GLU A 25 -0.63 -2.35 -9.78
CA GLU A 25 0.25 -1.81 -10.83
C GLU A 25 1.69 -1.60 -10.35
N LEU A 26 1.90 -1.16 -9.10
CA LEU A 26 3.24 -0.94 -8.56
C LEU A 26 4.00 -2.27 -8.40
N THR A 27 3.31 -3.33 -7.99
CA THR A 27 3.86 -4.68 -7.84
C THR A 27 4.21 -5.26 -9.20
N LYS A 28 3.31 -5.12 -10.18
CA LYS A 28 3.58 -5.52 -11.57
C LYS A 28 4.78 -4.74 -12.15
N TYR A 29 4.84 -3.42 -11.92
CA TYR A 29 5.97 -2.59 -12.31
C TYR A 29 7.28 -3.10 -11.70
N LYS A 30 7.31 -3.40 -10.40
CA LYS A 30 8.50 -3.95 -9.73
C LYS A 30 8.94 -5.28 -10.33
N VAL A 31 7.99 -6.13 -10.74
CA VAL A 31 8.31 -7.38 -11.45
C VAL A 31 8.99 -7.11 -12.79
N LEU A 32 8.44 -6.17 -13.58
CA LEU A 32 9.00 -5.77 -14.88
C LEU A 32 10.39 -5.15 -14.73
N ASP A 33 10.53 -4.20 -13.80
CA ASP A 33 11.79 -3.53 -13.47
C ASP A 33 12.85 -4.54 -12.98
N GLY A 34 12.47 -5.42 -12.07
CA GLY A 34 13.31 -6.51 -11.59
C GLY A 34 13.81 -7.42 -12.70
N PHE A 35 12.95 -7.75 -13.67
CA PHE A 35 13.29 -8.62 -14.79
C PHE A 35 14.15 -7.94 -15.85
N LEU A 36 13.76 -6.73 -16.26
CA LEU A 36 14.36 -6.00 -17.37
C LEU A 36 15.63 -5.23 -16.98
N ASN A 37 15.64 -4.59 -15.82
CA ASN A 37 16.76 -3.73 -15.38
C ASN A 37 17.67 -4.44 -14.38
N HIS A 38 17.12 -5.30 -13.51
CA HIS A 38 17.90 -5.95 -12.44
C HIS A 38 18.23 -7.43 -12.69
N ASN A 39 17.90 -7.94 -13.87
CA ASN A 39 18.21 -9.32 -14.29
C ASN A 39 17.79 -10.38 -13.26
N LEU A 40 16.68 -10.16 -12.55
CA LEU A 40 16.16 -11.08 -11.56
C LEU A 40 15.49 -12.28 -12.24
N SER A 41 15.75 -13.49 -11.75
CA SER A 41 15.07 -14.70 -12.24
C SER A 41 13.61 -14.74 -11.77
N HIS A 42 12.74 -15.48 -12.47
CA HIS A 42 11.33 -15.63 -12.08
C HIS A 42 11.18 -16.06 -10.60
N ARG A 43 12.08 -16.94 -10.12
CA ARG A 43 12.13 -17.37 -8.72
C ARG A 43 12.48 -16.23 -7.76
N ARG A 44 13.47 -15.40 -8.12
CA ARG A 44 13.86 -14.24 -7.30
C ARG A 44 12.75 -13.19 -7.30
N LEU A 45 12.18 -12.87 -8.44
CA LEU A 45 11.02 -11.97 -8.56
C LEU A 45 9.87 -12.43 -7.66
N GLN A 46 9.53 -13.71 -7.71
CA GLN A 46 8.46 -14.26 -6.89
C GLN A 46 8.75 -14.16 -5.38
N ARG A 47 9.99 -14.46 -4.96
CA ARG A 47 10.37 -14.41 -3.54
C ARG A 47 10.54 -13.00 -3.02
N GLU A 48 11.23 -12.15 -3.78
CA GLU A 48 11.71 -10.84 -3.32
C GLU A 48 10.66 -9.73 -3.58
N ILE A 49 9.79 -9.90 -4.57
CA ILE A 49 8.80 -8.88 -4.96
C ILE A 49 7.38 -9.34 -4.64
N LEU A 50 7.01 -10.57 -5.03
CA LEU A 50 5.67 -11.09 -4.78
C LEU A 50 5.53 -11.68 -3.36
N ASN A 51 6.62 -11.78 -2.60
CA ASN A 51 6.68 -12.38 -1.26
C ASN A 51 6.08 -13.80 -1.20
N LEU A 52 6.27 -14.57 -2.27
CA LEU A 52 5.79 -15.95 -2.38
C LEU A 52 6.96 -16.94 -2.33
N PRO A 53 6.75 -18.16 -1.79
CA PRO A 53 7.78 -19.18 -1.77
C PRO A 53 8.23 -19.56 -3.19
N ALA A 54 9.53 -19.77 -3.37
CA ALA A 54 10.14 -20.19 -4.64
C ALA A 54 11.00 -21.44 -4.43
N PRO A 55 10.38 -22.63 -4.34
CA PRO A 55 11.07 -23.86 -3.97
C PRO A 55 12.25 -24.22 -4.91
N PRO A 56 13.16 -25.12 -4.50
CA PRO A 56 14.35 -25.47 -5.28
C PRO A 56 14.07 -26.12 -6.64
N ARG A 57 12.98 -26.90 -6.73
CA ARG A 57 12.50 -27.56 -7.95
C ARG A 57 11.11 -27.00 -8.28
N GLY A 58 11.00 -26.22 -9.35
CA GLY A 58 9.80 -25.46 -9.68
C GLY A 58 9.66 -24.18 -8.83
N GLY A 59 9.05 -23.13 -9.37
CA GLY A 59 8.87 -21.84 -8.70
C GLY A 59 9.09 -20.66 -9.63
N GLY A 60 8.51 -19.50 -9.28
CA GLY A 60 8.50 -18.33 -10.16
C GLY A 60 7.35 -18.29 -11.16
N PHE A 61 6.38 -19.21 -11.05
CA PHE A 61 5.25 -19.30 -11.99
C PHE A 61 4.37 -18.04 -12.00
N GLU A 62 4.16 -17.40 -10.84
CA GLU A 62 3.35 -16.18 -10.74
C GLU A 62 4.09 -14.99 -11.38
N ALA A 63 5.40 -14.87 -11.11
CA ALA A 63 6.23 -13.87 -11.76
C ALA A 63 6.31 -14.10 -13.29
N MET A 64 6.44 -15.37 -13.71
CA MET A 64 6.45 -15.77 -15.12
C MET A 64 5.12 -15.42 -15.80
N ALA A 65 4.00 -15.68 -15.14
CA ALA A 65 2.67 -15.34 -15.64
C ALA A 65 2.50 -13.83 -15.86
N ILE A 66 2.94 -13.00 -14.91
CA ILE A 66 2.94 -11.53 -15.07
C ILE A 66 3.79 -11.12 -16.27
N LEU A 67 5.02 -11.65 -16.39
CA LEU A 67 5.92 -11.30 -17.51
C LEU A 67 5.36 -11.73 -18.86
N HIS A 68 4.82 -12.95 -18.94
CA HIS A 68 4.24 -13.50 -20.17
C HIS A 68 2.99 -12.75 -20.62
N HIS A 69 2.17 -12.24 -19.70
CA HIS A 69 1.05 -11.36 -20.04
C HIS A 69 1.53 -10.15 -20.84
N TYR A 70 2.61 -9.53 -20.37
CA TYR A 70 3.25 -8.41 -21.04
C TYR A 70 4.14 -8.82 -22.22
N GLY A 71 4.10 -10.08 -22.66
CA GLY A 71 4.91 -10.61 -23.77
C GLY A 71 6.40 -10.80 -23.45
N LEU A 72 6.83 -10.55 -22.22
CA LEU A 72 8.23 -10.61 -21.80
C LEU A 72 8.62 -12.05 -21.43
N LYS A 73 9.45 -12.66 -22.29
CA LYS A 73 10.05 -13.99 -22.09
C LYS A 73 11.55 -13.89 -21.78
N GLY A 74 12.17 -15.04 -21.55
CA GLY A 74 13.58 -15.16 -21.12
C GLY A 74 14.58 -14.34 -21.93
N ASP A 75 14.38 -14.20 -23.24
CA ASP A 75 15.28 -13.46 -24.15
C ASP A 75 15.36 -11.95 -23.86
N PHE A 76 14.35 -11.41 -23.17
CA PHE A 76 14.26 -9.98 -22.83
C PHE A 76 14.82 -9.65 -21.44
N LYS A 77 15.24 -10.67 -20.69
CA LYS A 77 15.77 -10.48 -19.34
C LYS A 77 17.04 -9.63 -19.37
N GLY A 78 17.10 -8.59 -18.54
CA GLY A 78 18.26 -7.70 -18.48
C GLY A 78 18.45 -6.80 -19.72
N LYS A 79 17.45 -6.68 -20.61
CA LYS A 79 17.53 -5.85 -21.82
C LYS A 79 17.13 -4.38 -21.60
N GLY A 80 16.73 -4.03 -20.37
CA GLY A 80 16.28 -2.69 -20.04
C GLY A 80 14.86 -2.36 -20.54
N PHE A 81 14.34 -1.20 -20.15
CA PHE A 81 13.03 -0.73 -20.61
C PHE A 81 12.99 -0.30 -22.08
N ASP A 82 14.14 -0.12 -22.73
CA ASP A 82 14.21 0.24 -24.16
C ASP A 82 13.48 -0.76 -25.06
N VAL A 83 13.43 -2.04 -24.66
CA VAL A 83 12.68 -3.06 -25.41
C VAL A 83 11.19 -2.74 -25.48
N LEU A 84 10.64 -2.05 -24.48
CA LEU A 84 9.21 -1.73 -24.38
C LEU A 84 8.76 -0.72 -25.43
N THR A 85 9.69 -0.07 -26.14
CA THR A 85 9.38 0.82 -27.27
C THR A 85 8.74 0.09 -28.46
N LEU A 86 8.91 -1.22 -28.55
CA LEU A 86 8.30 -2.03 -29.60
C LEU A 86 6.78 -2.13 -29.40
N PRO A 87 5.97 -2.03 -30.47
CA PRO A 87 4.50 -2.07 -30.37
C PRO A 87 3.95 -3.30 -29.63
N THR A 88 4.65 -4.43 -29.71
CA THR A 88 4.32 -5.69 -29.03
C THR A 88 4.23 -5.55 -27.50
N PHE A 89 4.86 -4.51 -26.92
CA PHE A 89 4.92 -4.28 -25.48
C PHE A 89 4.20 -3.01 -25.03
N ALA A 90 3.27 -2.49 -25.83
CA ALA A 90 2.56 -1.24 -25.53
C ALA A 90 1.90 -1.23 -24.14
N GLU A 91 1.32 -2.36 -23.69
CA GLU A 91 0.70 -2.46 -22.37
C GLU A 91 1.71 -2.36 -21.22
N ALA A 92 2.85 -3.04 -21.34
CA ALA A 92 3.95 -2.93 -20.39
C ALA A 92 4.55 -1.54 -20.36
N LYS A 93 4.71 -0.93 -21.54
CA LYS A 93 5.18 0.44 -21.69
C LYS A 93 4.25 1.41 -20.97
N ASN A 94 2.94 1.29 -21.16
CA ASN A 94 1.96 2.16 -20.47
C ASN A 94 2.04 2.02 -18.95
N LEU A 95 2.15 0.80 -18.43
CA LEU A 95 2.32 0.56 -16.99
C LEU A 95 3.60 1.24 -16.46
N VAL A 96 4.73 1.02 -17.15
CA VAL A 96 6.03 1.59 -16.76
C VAL A 96 5.99 3.11 -16.83
N ASP A 97 5.51 3.68 -17.93
CA ASP A 97 5.39 5.12 -18.13
C ASP A 97 4.50 5.76 -17.04
N ASN A 98 3.36 5.14 -16.72
CA ASN A 98 2.48 5.64 -15.66
C ASN A 98 3.19 5.69 -14.30
N VAL A 99 3.84 4.61 -13.90
CA VAL A 99 4.53 4.53 -12.59
C VAL A 99 5.76 5.45 -12.56
N GLU A 100 6.54 5.52 -13.64
CA GLU A 100 7.70 6.43 -13.73
C GLU A 100 7.29 7.90 -13.75
N ASN A 101 6.19 8.25 -14.42
CA ASN A 101 5.66 9.61 -14.39
C ASN A 101 5.22 9.99 -12.97
N VAL A 102 4.52 9.11 -12.26
CA VAL A 102 4.14 9.37 -10.85
C VAL A 102 5.39 9.54 -9.97
N LYS A 103 6.42 8.72 -10.14
CA LYS A 103 7.69 8.85 -9.41
C LYS A 103 8.42 10.15 -9.75
N LYS A 104 8.48 10.50 -11.03
CA LYS A 104 9.13 11.70 -11.54
C LYS A 104 8.40 12.96 -11.12
N GLU A 105 7.07 12.93 -11.07
CA GLU A 105 6.26 14.01 -10.50
C GLU A 105 6.54 14.16 -9.00
N ALA A 106 6.66 13.06 -8.26
CA ALA A 106 7.03 13.09 -6.83
C ALA A 106 8.45 13.64 -6.61
N GLU A 107 9.42 13.25 -7.46
CA GLU A 107 10.81 13.70 -7.40
C GLU A 107 10.99 15.15 -7.85
N ASN A 108 10.37 15.55 -8.97
CA ASN A 108 10.36 16.94 -9.42
C ASN A 108 9.68 17.83 -8.38
N PHE A 109 8.62 17.34 -7.73
CA PHE A 109 7.99 18.04 -6.63
C PHE A 109 8.93 18.20 -5.42
N TYR A 110 9.74 17.18 -5.10
CA TYR A 110 10.75 17.22 -4.05
C TYR A 110 11.93 18.17 -4.37
N ILE A 111 12.42 18.17 -5.62
CA ILE A 111 13.53 19.03 -6.09
C ILE A 111 13.08 20.51 -6.16
N LEU A 112 11.89 20.80 -6.70
CA LEU A 112 11.33 22.16 -6.69
C LEU A 112 11.16 22.70 -5.27
N LYS A 113 10.89 21.83 -4.28
CA LYS A 113 10.83 22.18 -2.86
C LYS A 113 12.20 22.57 -2.26
N GLN A 114 13.32 22.02 -2.75
CA GLN A 114 14.66 22.42 -2.32
C GLN A 114 15.09 23.76 -2.92
N TYR A 115 14.78 24.01 -4.20
CA TYR A 115 15.13 25.26 -4.89
C TYR A 115 14.31 26.48 -4.43
N ILE A 116 13.10 26.28 -3.93
CA ILE A 116 12.25 27.36 -3.39
C ILE A 116 12.71 27.82 -1.99
N ASN A 117 13.68 27.14 -1.36
CA ASN A 117 14.12 27.53 -0.03
C ASN A 117 15.65 27.44 0.19
N PRO A 118 16.45 28.34 -0.42
CA PRO A 118 17.80 28.57 0.07
C PRO A 118 17.80 29.58 1.22
N ASN A 119 16.86 30.55 1.26
CA ASN A 119 16.57 31.43 2.41
C ASN A 119 15.28 32.28 2.22
N ASN A 120 14.39 32.21 3.21
CA ASN A 120 13.29 33.13 3.61
C ASN A 120 11.89 33.07 2.93
N ASN A 121 10.97 32.47 3.72
CA ASN A 121 9.51 32.64 3.81
C ASN A 121 8.62 32.20 2.62
N PRO A 122 8.13 30.94 2.60
CA PRO A 122 6.90 30.65 1.87
C PRO A 122 5.77 31.49 2.49
N THR A 123 5.05 32.28 1.68
CA THR A 123 3.80 32.86 2.16
C THR A 123 2.89 31.72 2.62
N GLU A 124 2.31 31.85 3.81
CA GLU A 124 1.47 30.82 4.44
C GLU A 124 0.42 30.28 3.46
N THR A 125 -0.10 31.13 2.57
CA THR A 125 -1.10 30.79 1.57
C THR A 125 -0.68 29.68 0.59
N ALA A 126 0.57 29.70 0.09
CA ALA A 126 1.05 28.72 -0.87
C ALA A 126 1.36 27.36 -0.22
N SER A 127 1.82 27.37 1.04
CA SER A 127 2.07 26.15 1.82
C SER A 127 0.77 25.49 2.30
N ILE A 128 -0.23 26.29 2.67
CA ILE A 128 -1.57 25.83 3.04
C ILE A 128 -2.27 25.17 1.84
N THR A 129 -2.22 25.80 0.66
CA THR A 129 -2.86 25.28 -0.56
C THR A 129 -2.28 23.93 -0.96
N LYS A 130 -0.95 23.81 -0.93
CA LYS A 130 -0.27 22.54 -1.23
C LYS A 130 -0.59 21.47 -0.20
N ARG A 131 -0.58 21.79 1.10
CA ARG A 131 -0.97 20.83 2.17
C ARG A 131 -2.37 20.26 1.96
N ARG A 132 -3.34 21.09 1.54
CA ARG A 132 -4.71 20.64 1.26
C ARG A 132 -4.76 19.60 0.15
N ILE A 133 -4.12 19.88 -0.99
CA ILE A 133 -4.06 18.95 -2.12
C ILE A 133 -3.44 17.60 -1.73
N TYR A 134 -2.38 17.61 -0.90
CA TYR A 134 -1.76 16.37 -0.41
C TYR A 134 -2.64 15.58 0.54
N GLN A 135 -3.32 16.26 1.46
CA GLN A 135 -4.25 15.62 2.38
C GLN A 135 -5.47 15.07 1.66
N GLU A 136 -5.94 15.74 0.60
CA GLU A 136 -7.03 15.25 -0.27
C GLU A 136 -6.63 13.97 -0.99
N LYS A 137 -5.45 13.93 -1.62
CA LYS A 137 -4.96 12.71 -2.30
C LYS A 137 -4.72 11.54 -1.35
N LEU A 138 -4.08 11.79 -0.19
CA LEU A 138 -3.88 10.74 0.81
C LEU A 138 -5.23 10.23 1.34
N ARG A 139 -6.19 11.14 1.55
CA ARG A 139 -7.54 10.78 1.96
C ARG A 139 -8.22 9.87 0.94
N GLU A 140 -8.16 10.18 -0.35
CA GLU A 140 -8.74 9.33 -1.41
C GLU A 140 -8.16 7.92 -1.35
N ILE A 141 -6.82 7.79 -1.29
CA ILE A 141 -6.12 6.50 -1.22
C ILE A 141 -6.54 5.73 0.04
N VAL A 142 -6.54 6.39 1.19
CA VAL A 142 -6.85 5.75 2.47
C VAL A 142 -8.31 5.33 2.52
N LEU A 143 -9.26 6.16 2.11
CA LEU A 143 -10.67 5.80 2.09
C LEU A 143 -10.93 4.59 1.18
N ASP A 144 -10.39 4.58 -0.04
CA ASP A 144 -10.55 3.43 -0.95
C ASP A 144 -9.96 2.13 -0.35
N ASN A 145 -8.82 2.24 0.33
CA ASN A 145 -8.14 1.12 0.97
C ASN A 145 -8.95 0.47 2.10
N TYR A 146 -9.89 1.20 2.69
CA TYR A 146 -10.84 0.72 3.69
C TYR A 146 -12.28 0.61 3.13
N ASN A 147 -12.45 0.45 1.82
CA ASN A 147 -13.77 0.33 1.16
C ASN A 147 -14.72 1.52 1.42
N ASN A 148 -14.18 2.71 1.62
CA ASN A 148 -14.95 3.89 2.05
C ASN A 148 -15.76 3.61 3.32
N GLN A 149 -15.16 2.88 4.28
CA GLN A 149 -15.78 2.54 5.55
C GLN A 149 -14.79 2.74 6.70
N CYS A 150 -15.29 3.09 7.88
CA CYS A 150 -14.48 3.19 9.08
C CYS A 150 -13.83 1.84 9.41
N ALA A 151 -12.54 1.85 9.78
CA ALA A 151 -11.79 0.66 10.16
C ALA A 151 -12.26 -0.01 11.47
N LEU A 152 -13.27 0.53 12.16
CA LEU A 152 -13.76 0.00 13.45
C LEU A 152 -15.28 -0.21 13.50
N CYS A 153 -16.04 0.36 12.57
CA CYS A 153 -17.50 0.25 12.55
C CYS A 153 -18.05 0.42 11.13
N ASP A 154 -19.36 0.20 10.96
CA ASP A 154 -19.95 0.15 9.63
C ASP A 154 -20.25 1.50 8.97
N ILE A 155 -19.82 2.62 9.56
CA ILE A 155 -20.04 3.95 8.98
C ILE A 155 -19.28 4.06 7.65
N ASP A 156 -20.02 4.34 6.58
CA ASP A 156 -19.55 4.44 5.19
C ASP A 156 -19.82 5.81 4.53
N LYS A 157 -20.38 6.75 5.31
CA LYS A 157 -20.74 8.08 4.84
C LYS A 157 -19.48 8.94 4.73
N GLN A 158 -19.07 9.26 3.50
CA GLN A 158 -17.78 9.91 3.21
C GLN A 158 -17.55 11.22 3.96
N ASP A 159 -18.61 11.99 4.22
CA ASP A 159 -18.59 13.23 5.02
C ASP A 159 -18.32 12.99 6.51
N LEU A 160 -18.55 11.77 7.01
CA LEU A 160 -18.23 11.33 8.37
C LEU A 160 -16.90 10.57 8.48
N LEU A 161 -16.23 10.29 7.36
CA LEU A 161 -14.94 9.60 7.34
C LEU A 161 -13.78 10.58 7.40
N ILE A 162 -12.71 10.16 8.08
CA ILE A 162 -11.49 10.91 8.32
C ILE A 162 -10.29 10.04 7.95
N CYS A 163 -9.32 10.65 7.25
CA CYS A 163 -7.99 10.08 7.06
C CYS A 163 -7.14 10.43 8.27
N SER A 164 -7.25 9.61 9.32
CA SER A 164 -6.59 9.82 10.60
C SER A 164 -5.11 9.46 10.49
N HIS A 165 -4.20 10.37 10.86
CA HIS A 165 -2.77 10.11 10.82
C HIS A 165 -2.30 9.47 12.12
N ILE A 166 -1.43 8.48 12.04
CA ILE A 166 -0.86 7.82 13.23
C ILE A 166 0.24 8.70 13.84
N ILE A 167 1.19 9.12 13.01
CA ILE A 167 2.20 10.12 13.35
C ILE A 167 1.69 11.49 12.87
N PRO A 168 1.66 12.52 13.74
CA PRO A 168 1.25 13.86 13.35
C PRO A 168 2.07 14.42 12.20
N TRP A 169 1.42 15.21 11.34
CA TRP A 169 2.05 15.82 10.15
C TRP A 169 3.38 16.55 10.44
N GLY A 170 3.53 17.16 11.62
CA GLY A 170 4.73 17.90 12.00
C GLY A 170 5.92 17.05 12.47
N ALA A 171 5.71 15.77 12.79
CA ALA A 171 6.69 14.98 13.55
C ALA A 171 7.72 14.24 12.66
N ASP A 172 7.34 13.77 11.48
CA ASP A 172 8.27 13.17 10.51
C ASP A 172 7.84 13.51 9.09
N GLU A 173 8.72 14.18 8.33
CA GLU A 173 8.42 14.58 6.95
C GLU A 173 8.23 13.39 6.01
N ARG A 174 8.92 12.27 6.28
CA ARG A 174 8.85 11.05 5.46
C ARG A 174 7.55 10.29 5.67
N ALA A 175 6.92 10.43 6.84
CA ALA A 175 5.67 9.79 7.18
C ALA A 175 4.42 10.53 6.66
N ARG A 176 4.56 11.77 6.15
CA ARG A 176 3.43 12.63 5.75
C ARG A 176 2.59 12.10 4.60
N LEU A 177 3.21 11.36 3.69
CA LEU A 177 2.54 10.78 2.50
C LEU A 177 2.54 9.26 2.52
N ASP A 178 2.97 8.66 3.63
CA ASP A 178 3.00 7.21 3.79
C ASP A 178 1.58 6.70 4.09
N PRO A 179 0.96 5.89 3.21
CA PRO A 179 -0.36 5.32 3.48
C PRO A 179 -0.40 4.43 4.72
N THR A 180 0.74 3.84 5.13
CA THR A 180 0.86 3.06 6.37
C THR A 180 0.87 3.94 7.62
N ASN A 181 0.96 5.27 7.47
CA ASN A 181 0.80 6.27 8.51
C ASN A 181 -0.64 6.80 8.62
N ALA A 182 -1.61 6.20 7.93
CA ALA A 182 -2.98 6.67 7.95
C ALA A 182 -4.00 5.53 8.06
N ILE A 183 -5.12 5.83 8.73
CA ILE A 183 -6.24 4.91 8.95
C ILE A 183 -7.54 5.63 8.61
N CYS A 184 -8.47 4.92 7.96
CA CYS A 184 -9.82 5.44 7.76
C CYS A 184 -10.64 5.25 9.03
N PHE A 185 -11.02 6.35 9.69
CA PHE A 185 -11.91 6.32 10.85
C PHE A 185 -13.15 7.17 10.61
N CYS A 186 -14.24 6.89 11.31
CA CYS A 186 -15.32 7.86 11.45
C CYS A 186 -14.90 8.98 12.42
N VAL A 187 -15.63 10.10 12.42
CA VAL A 187 -15.34 11.26 13.28
C VAL A 187 -15.10 10.88 14.75
N LEU A 188 -15.92 9.98 15.32
CA LEU A 188 -15.77 9.59 16.72
C LEU A 188 -14.45 8.84 16.96
N HIS A 189 -14.16 7.83 16.14
CA HIS A 189 -12.98 6.99 16.32
C HIS A 189 -11.68 7.76 16.05
N ASP A 190 -11.68 8.65 15.06
CA ASP A 190 -10.59 9.60 14.82
C ASP A 190 -10.30 10.42 16.07
N ARG A 191 -11.31 11.04 16.67
CA ARG A 191 -11.12 11.86 17.88
C ARG A 191 -10.67 11.04 19.08
N LEU A 192 -11.15 9.81 19.24
CA LEU A 192 -10.70 8.93 20.31
C LEU A 192 -9.24 8.49 20.13
N PHE A 193 -8.85 8.22 18.89
CA PHE A 193 -7.48 7.85 18.54
C PHE A 193 -6.52 9.03 18.71
N ASP A 194 -6.80 10.17 18.07
CA ASP A 194 -6.01 11.42 18.13
C ASP A 194 -5.78 11.93 19.56
N LYS A 195 -6.80 11.78 20.43
CA LYS A 195 -6.70 12.21 21.83
C LYS A 195 -5.99 11.20 22.71
N GLY A 196 -5.57 10.07 22.15
CA GLY A 196 -4.82 9.03 22.81
C GLY A 196 -5.64 8.22 23.79
N TYR A 197 -6.93 7.97 23.54
CA TYR A 197 -7.72 7.07 24.38
C TYR A 197 -7.41 5.61 24.07
N PHE A 198 -7.11 5.30 22.82
CA PHE A 198 -6.67 3.98 22.40
C PHE A 198 -5.61 4.07 21.29
N SER A 199 -4.91 2.97 21.07
CA SER A 199 -4.07 2.72 19.90
C SER A 199 -4.31 1.28 19.44
N LEU A 200 -3.50 0.79 18.50
CA LEU A 200 -3.52 -0.60 18.06
C LEU A 200 -2.22 -1.31 18.47
N ASP A 201 -2.31 -2.59 18.83
CA ASP A 201 -1.14 -3.44 19.08
C ASP A 201 -0.54 -4.01 17.77
N ASN A 202 0.51 -4.85 17.89
CA ASN A 202 1.16 -5.48 16.72
C ASN A 202 0.27 -6.49 15.98
N ARG A 203 -0.86 -6.88 16.56
CA ARG A 203 -1.88 -7.74 15.96
C ARG A 203 -3.10 -6.94 15.49
N LEU A 204 -3.03 -5.60 15.58
CA LEU A 204 -4.10 -4.65 15.28
C LEU A 204 -5.32 -4.77 16.20
N ASN A 205 -5.14 -5.29 17.42
CA ASN A 205 -6.20 -5.22 18.43
C ASN A 205 -6.19 -3.84 19.10
N ILE A 206 -7.38 -3.41 19.54
CA ILE A 206 -7.54 -2.18 20.30
C ILE A 206 -6.77 -2.30 21.63
N LYS A 207 -5.88 -1.34 21.86
CA LYS A 207 -5.10 -1.19 23.08
C LYS A 207 -5.46 0.12 23.76
N TYR A 208 -6.05 0.04 24.95
CA TYR A 208 -6.43 1.20 25.74
C TYR A 208 -5.21 1.88 26.38
N THR A 209 -5.22 3.21 26.44
CA THR A 209 -4.28 3.98 27.27
C THR A 209 -4.87 4.22 28.66
N LYS A 210 -4.11 4.87 29.55
CA LYS A 210 -4.60 5.28 30.88
C LYS A 210 -5.74 6.32 30.80
N LYS A 211 -5.87 6.99 29.66
CA LYS A 211 -6.86 8.05 29.43
C LYS A 211 -8.27 7.50 29.19
N ALA A 212 -8.38 6.23 28.76
CA ALA A 212 -9.66 5.58 28.54
C ALA A 212 -10.30 5.17 29.87
N ASP A 213 -11.34 5.92 30.25
CA ASP A 213 -12.25 5.55 31.33
C ASP A 213 -13.17 4.38 30.91
N LEU A 214 -14.05 3.95 31.82
CA LEU A 214 -14.97 2.85 31.58
C LEU A 214 -15.95 3.13 30.43
N LYS A 215 -16.35 4.39 30.21
CA LYS A 215 -17.30 4.76 29.15
C LYS A 215 -16.64 4.66 27.77
N ILE A 216 -15.40 5.13 27.65
CA ILE A 216 -14.64 5.00 26.41
C ILE A 216 -14.35 3.53 26.11
N LYS A 217 -13.97 2.76 27.13
CA LYS A 217 -13.79 1.31 26.98
C LYS A 217 -15.06 0.62 26.51
N SER A 218 -16.24 0.97 27.07
CA SER A 218 -17.51 0.37 26.62
C SER A 218 -17.85 0.72 25.17
N ILE A 219 -17.53 1.93 24.70
CA ILE A 219 -17.74 2.32 23.29
C ILE A 219 -16.90 1.47 22.34
N LEU A 220 -15.70 1.08 22.77
CA LEU A 220 -14.72 0.38 21.94
C LEU A 220 -14.68 -1.16 22.14
N ALA A 221 -15.33 -1.67 23.19
CA ALA A 221 -15.14 -3.04 23.69
C ALA A 221 -15.45 -4.14 22.67
N GLU A 222 -16.44 -3.92 21.81
CA GLU A 222 -16.92 -4.92 20.83
C GLU A 222 -16.41 -4.64 19.41
N LEU A 223 -15.60 -3.60 19.24
CA LEU A 223 -15.11 -3.21 17.93
C LEU A 223 -13.89 -4.04 17.54
N THR A 224 -13.90 -4.53 16.31
CA THR A 224 -12.76 -5.23 15.70
C THR A 224 -12.18 -4.37 14.59
N PHE A 225 -10.86 -4.25 14.56
CA PHE A 225 -10.19 -3.51 13.51
C PHE A 225 -10.28 -4.24 12.16
N ALA A 226 -10.93 -3.61 11.19
CA ALA A 226 -10.96 -4.05 9.81
C ALA A 226 -9.63 -3.72 9.14
N LYS A 227 -8.93 -4.75 8.65
CA LYS A 227 -7.66 -4.57 7.96
C LYS A 227 -7.88 -3.91 6.59
N PRO A 228 -6.99 -2.99 6.17
CA PRO A 228 -7.06 -2.43 4.83
C PRO A 228 -6.73 -3.47 3.75
N LYS A 229 -7.09 -3.18 2.49
CA LYS A 229 -6.76 -4.02 1.32
C LYS A 229 -5.25 -4.18 1.15
N ILE A 230 -4.52 -3.08 1.30
CA ILE A 230 -3.06 -2.98 1.17
C ILE A 230 -2.51 -2.04 2.25
N ASN A 231 -1.18 -1.97 2.43
CA ASN A 231 -0.54 -0.97 3.31
C ASN A 231 -1.11 -0.93 4.75
N SER A 232 -1.10 -2.08 5.45
CA SER A 232 -1.47 -2.13 6.87
C SER A 232 -0.72 -1.07 7.69
N PRO A 233 -1.36 -0.51 8.74
CA PRO A 233 -0.73 0.47 9.62
C PRO A 233 0.65 0.02 10.10
N ASN A 234 1.64 0.89 9.96
CA ASN A 234 3.01 0.57 10.36
C ASN A 234 3.09 0.40 11.88
N PHE A 235 3.59 -0.74 12.33
CA PHE A 235 3.70 -1.04 13.76
C PHE A 235 4.58 -0.01 14.50
N ASN A 236 5.67 0.48 13.90
CA ASN A 236 6.51 1.49 14.55
C ASN A 236 5.78 2.82 14.72
N TYR A 237 4.87 3.17 13.80
CA TYR A 237 4.04 4.36 13.93
C TYR A 237 3.00 4.19 15.04
N LEU A 238 2.33 3.03 15.09
CA LEU A 238 1.38 2.71 16.17
C LEU A 238 2.04 2.68 17.55
N LYS A 239 3.28 2.16 17.62
CA LYS A 239 4.10 2.18 18.82
C LYS A 239 4.44 3.61 19.22
N TYR A 240 4.94 4.43 18.29
CA TYR A 240 5.22 5.85 18.52
C TYR A 240 3.99 6.58 19.06
N HIS A 241 2.84 6.39 18.41
CA HIS A 241 1.56 6.97 18.82
C HIS A 241 1.20 6.59 20.26
N PHE A 242 1.25 5.29 20.59
CA PHE A 242 0.93 4.82 21.94
C PHE A 242 1.89 5.38 23.00
N GLU A 243 3.17 5.49 22.68
CA GLU A 243 4.19 6.02 23.58
C GLU A 243 4.00 7.51 23.91
N GLN A 244 3.34 8.30 23.06
CA GLN A 244 3.00 9.69 23.37
C GLN A 244 1.96 9.83 24.52
N PHE A 245 1.27 8.74 24.88
CA PHE A 245 0.16 8.74 25.83
C PHE A 245 0.31 7.73 26.98
N LEU A 246 1.54 7.23 27.19
CA LEU A 246 1.92 6.39 28.32
C LEU A 246 2.02 7.18 29.63
#